data_AF-A0A9W7BL25-F1
#
_entry.id   AF-A0A9W7BL25-F1
#
_cell.length_a   1.000
_cell.length_b   1.000
_cell.length_c   1.000
_cell.angle_alpha   90.00
_cell.angle_beta   90.00
_cell.angle_gamma   90.00
#
_symmetry.space_group_name_H-M   'P 1'
#
loop_
_entity.id
_entity.type
_entity.pdbx_description
1 polymer ?
#
loop_
_entity_poly.entity_id
_entity_poly.type
_entity_poly.pdbx_seq_one_letter_code
_entity_poly.pdbx_strand_id
1 'polypeptide(L)'
;MSKAPNAPPPPVNPYAPVVNAYAVGDDDDERRHLITETTRVSYDNEEDCAITFMSALLNVAWIVLGGGITISILYFVAGLLFCVSIVGIPCGLQLFKLAFLALFPFGNSIERYEEENLSGGDGGGGDLLGCGCRFFGNLLFLPISLILLIVHLLGGIICACTIVGIPFAYAHLKMAQLALCPFGKMASYNNRVGGRTTTKTTTTTTLRSSGGGGYDAIV
;
A
#
# COMPACT_ATOMS: atom_id res chain seq x y z
N MET A 1 32.32 30.18 1.77
CA MET A 1 32.49 28.72 1.81
C MET A 1 31.67 28.11 0.68
N SER A 2 32.31 27.43 -0.26
CA SER A 2 31.70 26.83 -1.45
C SER A 2 30.77 25.68 -1.06
N LYS A 3 29.54 25.69 -1.59
CA LYS A 3 28.56 24.61 -1.42
C LYS A 3 29.08 23.36 -2.13
N ALA A 4 29.34 22.30 -1.37
CA ALA A 4 29.72 21.00 -1.92
C ALA A 4 28.61 20.49 -2.88
N PRO A 5 28.95 19.76 -3.95
CA PRO A 5 27.97 19.20 -4.87
C PRO A 5 27.00 18.27 -4.11
N ASN A 6 25.72 18.34 -4.50
CA ASN A 6 24.62 17.55 -3.94
C ASN A 6 24.92 16.05 -4.03
N ALA A 7 25.58 15.49 -3.02
CA ALA A 7 25.56 14.05 -2.79
C ALA A 7 24.13 13.66 -2.42
N PRO A 8 23.60 12.52 -2.93
CA PRO A 8 22.34 12.01 -2.43
C PRO A 8 22.44 11.85 -0.91
N PRO A 9 21.39 12.21 -0.14
CA PRO A 9 21.40 12.02 1.29
C PRO A 9 21.72 10.55 1.59
N PRO A 10 22.55 10.25 2.60
CA PRO A 10 22.84 8.87 2.96
C PRO A 10 21.52 8.13 3.24
N PRO A 11 21.45 6.81 2.97
CA PRO A 11 20.25 6.04 3.25
C PRO A 11 19.86 6.26 4.71
N VAL A 12 18.67 6.85 4.92
CA VAL A 12 18.13 7.11 6.26
C VAL A 12 17.92 5.74 6.89
N ASN A 13 18.71 5.41 7.91
CA ASN A 13 18.51 4.19 8.68
C ASN A 13 17.13 4.30 9.38
N PRO A 14 16.12 3.50 9.00
CA PRO A 14 14.80 3.57 9.62
C PRO A 14 14.81 3.06 11.08
N TYR A 15 15.91 2.45 11.52
CA TYR A 15 16.16 2.02 12.90
C TYR A 15 16.88 3.07 13.74
N ALA A 16 17.37 4.16 13.14
CA ALA A 16 17.96 5.25 13.90
C ALA A 16 16.84 6.00 14.64
N PRO A 17 16.94 6.19 15.97
CA PRO A 17 15.96 6.99 16.68
C PRO A 17 15.96 8.42 16.11
N VAL A 18 14.78 9.00 15.97
CA VAL A 18 14.67 10.44 15.70
C VAL A 18 14.97 11.14 17.02
N VAL A 19 16.08 11.88 17.05
CA VAL A 19 16.53 12.63 18.22
C VAL A 19 16.33 14.10 17.94
N ASN A 20 15.39 14.72 18.65
CA ASN A 20 15.19 16.16 18.62
C ASN A 20 15.73 16.74 19.93
N ALA A 21 16.62 17.72 19.85
CA ALA A 21 17.15 18.41 21.03
C ALA A 21 16.74 19.89 20.99
N TYR A 22 16.15 20.37 22.08
CA TYR A 22 15.73 21.75 22.23
C TYR A 22 16.37 22.34 23.49
N ALA A 23 16.93 23.54 23.37
CA ALA A 23 17.40 24.30 24.51
C ALA A 23 16.22 25.03 25.12
N VAL A 24 15.89 24.72 26.37
CA VAL A 24 14.91 25.48 27.16
C VAL A 24 15.69 26.39 28.09
N GLY A 25 15.54 27.70 27.89
CA GLY A 25 16.01 28.71 28.81
C GLY A 25 14.79 29.35 29.46
N ASP A 26 14.74 29.34 30.79
CA ASP A 26 13.93 30.32 31.51
C ASP A 26 14.70 31.64 31.47
N ASP A 27 14.00 32.74 31.16
CA ASP A 27 14.58 34.08 30.98
C ASP A 27 15.32 34.58 32.25
N ASP A 28 15.16 33.91 33.39
CA ASP A 28 15.70 34.29 34.70
C ASP A 28 16.83 33.40 35.24
N ASP A 29 17.24 32.30 34.57
CA ASP A 29 18.23 31.37 35.11
C ASP A 29 19.37 31.07 34.11
N GLU A 30 20.63 31.29 34.50
CA GLU A 30 21.84 31.00 33.71
C GLU A 30 22.03 29.46 33.47
N ARG A 31 21.09 28.64 33.95
CA ARG A 31 21.03 27.19 33.82
C ARG A 31 20.27 26.77 32.57
N ARG A 32 21.01 26.59 31.47
CA ARG A 32 20.46 25.98 30.25
C ARG A 32 20.15 24.49 30.50
N HIS A 33 18.89 24.13 30.37
CA HIS A 33 18.45 22.73 30.36
C HIS A 33 18.25 22.28 28.91
N LEU A 34 18.95 21.22 28.51
CA LEU A 34 18.74 20.60 27.19
C LEU A 34 17.71 19.51 27.34
N ILE A 35 16.59 19.64 26.64
CA ILE A 35 15.58 18.58 26.54
C ILE A 35 15.85 17.80 25.27
N THR A 36 16.14 16.51 25.41
CA THR A 36 16.28 15.61 24.27
C THR A 36 15.07 14.68 24.20
N GLU A 37 14.34 14.73 23.09
CA GLU A 37 13.25 13.82 22.78
C GLU A 37 13.77 12.74 21.83
N THR A 38 13.79 11.48 22.28
CA THR A 38 14.15 10.33 21.45
C THR A 38 12.88 9.55 21.11
N THR A 39 12.49 9.52 19.84
CA THR A 39 11.41 8.66 19.35
C THR A 39 11.99 7.38 18.77
N ARG A 40 11.67 6.23 19.36
CA ARG A 40 11.95 4.90 18.77
C ARG A 40 10.67 4.31 18.19
N VAL A 41 10.80 3.70 17.02
CA VAL A 41 9.73 2.91 16.39
C VAL A 41 10.07 1.44 16.60
N SER A 42 9.32 0.78 17.47
CA SER A 42 9.41 -0.68 17.64
C SER A 42 8.59 -1.37 16.55
N TYR A 43 9.14 -2.43 15.96
CA TYR A 43 8.49 -3.27 14.97
C TYR A 43 8.22 -4.64 15.60
N ASP A 44 6.96 -4.96 15.83
CA ASP A 44 6.56 -6.24 16.40
C ASP A 44 6.48 -7.29 15.28
N ASN A 45 7.64 -7.85 14.90
CA ASN A 45 7.80 -8.79 13.78
C ASN A 45 6.92 -10.06 13.88
N GLU A 46 6.44 -10.38 15.08
CA GLU A 46 5.67 -11.59 15.36
C GLU A 46 4.25 -11.51 14.76
N GLU A 47 3.60 -10.34 14.85
CA GLU A 47 2.29 -10.10 14.25
C GLU A 47 2.39 -10.04 12.71
N ASP A 48 3.47 -9.47 12.19
CA ASP A 48 3.72 -9.37 10.74
C ASP A 48 3.94 -10.74 10.10
N CYS A 49 4.70 -11.63 10.75
CA CYS A 49 4.86 -13.01 10.32
C CYS A 49 3.52 -13.74 10.34
N ALA A 50 2.72 -13.57 11.39
CA ALA A 50 1.41 -14.22 11.51
C ALA A 50 0.45 -13.78 10.40
N ILE A 51 0.35 -12.48 10.09
CA ILE A 51 -0.53 -11.96 9.03
C ILE A 51 -0.06 -12.43 7.65
N THR A 52 1.26 -12.44 7.40
CA THR A 52 1.83 -12.91 6.13
C THR A 52 1.57 -14.42 5.94
N PHE A 53 1.77 -15.21 6.99
CA PHE A 53 1.51 -16.64 6.99
C PHE A 53 0.03 -16.95 6.76
N MET A 54 -0.88 -16.27 7.45
CA MET A 54 -2.32 -16.40 7.25
C MET A 54 -2.70 -16.07 5.80
N SER A 55 -2.16 -14.98 5.24
CA SER A 55 -2.41 -14.60 3.83
C SER A 55 -1.91 -15.66 2.85
N ALA A 56 -0.75 -16.27 3.10
CA ALA A 56 -0.22 -17.36 2.29
C ALA A 56 -1.13 -18.59 2.33
N LEU A 57 -1.59 -19.01 3.52
CA LEU A 57 -2.52 -20.13 3.66
C LEU A 57 -3.84 -19.87 2.92
N LEU A 58 -4.43 -18.68 3.07
CA LEU A 58 -5.66 -18.33 2.37
C LEU A 58 -5.47 -18.27 0.85
N ASN A 59 -4.32 -17.78 0.37
CA ASN A 59 -3.99 -17.76 -1.06
C ASN A 59 -3.83 -19.18 -1.64
N VAL A 60 -3.19 -20.10 -0.91
CA VAL A 60 -3.10 -21.51 -1.32
C VAL A 60 -4.49 -22.14 -1.36
N ALA A 61 -5.30 -21.94 -0.31
CA ALA A 61 -6.66 -22.47 -0.26
C ALA A 61 -7.57 -21.87 -1.35
N TRP A 62 -7.37 -20.60 -1.70
CA TRP A 62 -8.06 -19.91 -2.78
C TRP A 62 -7.77 -20.49 -4.16
N ILE A 63 -6.50 -20.80 -4.43
CA ILE A 63 -6.08 -21.42 -5.69
C ILE A 63 -6.77 -22.78 -5.89
N VAL A 64 -6.93 -23.56 -4.82
CA VAL A 64 -7.49 -24.92 -4.87
C VAL A 64 -9.02 -24.93 -4.79
N LEU A 65 -9.62 -24.11 -3.92
CA LEU A 65 -11.04 -24.18 -3.56
C LEU A 65 -11.84 -22.95 -3.98
N GLY A 66 -11.24 -21.76 -3.93
CA GLY A 66 -11.90 -20.48 -4.24
C GLY A 66 -11.95 -20.14 -5.73
N GLY A 67 -11.41 -20.99 -6.61
CA GLY A 67 -11.40 -20.75 -8.05
C GLY A 67 -10.32 -19.77 -8.53
N GLY A 68 -9.27 -19.55 -7.74
CA GLY A 68 -8.23 -18.55 -8.05
C GLY A 68 -7.57 -18.69 -9.42
N ILE A 69 -7.26 -19.93 -9.83
CA ILE A 69 -6.71 -20.20 -11.17
C ILE A 69 -7.73 -19.84 -12.25
N THR A 70 -8.97 -20.30 -12.11
CA THR A 70 -10.05 -20.06 -13.07
C THR A 70 -10.31 -18.57 -13.26
N ILE A 71 -10.39 -17.81 -12.16
CA ILE A 71 -10.59 -16.36 -12.19
C ILE A 71 -9.37 -15.66 -12.81
N SER A 72 -8.15 -16.02 -12.42
CA SER A 72 -6.93 -15.44 -12.99
C SER A 72 -6.85 -15.65 -14.51
N ILE A 73 -7.16 -16.86 -15.00
CA ILE A 73 -7.21 -17.17 -16.43
C ILE A 73 -8.30 -16.34 -17.12
N LEU A 74 -9.47 -16.17 -16.51
CA LEU A 74 -10.55 -15.36 -17.08
C LEU A 74 -10.12 -13.90 -17.30
N TYR A 75 -9.42 -13.30 -16.32
CA TYR A 75 -8.84 -11.97 -16.46
C TYR A 75 -7.73 -11.92 -17.52
N PHE A 76 -6.89 -12.95 -17.59
CA PHE A 76 -5.82 -13.04 -18.59
C PHE A 76 -6.38 -13.13 -20.03
N VAL A 77 -7.37 -13.99 -20.25
CA VAL A 77 -8.03 -14.14 -21.55
C VAL A 77 -8.77 -12.86 -21.94
N ALA A 78 -9.47 -12.22 -21.00
CA ALA A 78 -10.08 -10.91 -21.24
C ALA A 78 -9.03 -9.87 -21.63
N GLY A 79 -7.88 -9.85 -20.96
CA GLY A 79 -6.76 -8.97 -21.31
C GLY A 79 -6.23 -9.22 -22.72
N LEU A 80 -6.07 -10.49 -23.11
CA LEU A 80 -5.62 -10.87 -24.44
C LEU A 80 -6.62 -10.43 -25.53
N LEU A 81 -7.92 -10.59 -25.30
CA LEU A 81 -8.97 -10.12 -26.21
C LEU A 81 -8.92 -8.61 -26.41
N PHE A 82 -8.63 -7.84 -25.35
CA PHE A 82 -8.44 -6.39 -25.46
C PHE A 82 -7.20 -6.01 -26.25
N CYS A 83 -6.10 -6.76 -26.09
CA CYS A 83 -4.86 -6.53 -26.84
C CYS A 83 -4.97 -6.79 -28.35
N VAL A 84 -6.00 -7.50 -28.82
CA VAL A 84 -6.25 -7.68 -30.27
C VAL A 84 -6.59 -6.35 -30.94
N SER A 85 -7.19 -5.40 -30.20
CA SER A 85 -7.48 -4.07 -30.70
C SER A 85 -6.38 -3.08 -30.30
N ILE A 86 -5.91 -2.24 -31.23
CA ILE A 86 -4.90 -1.21 -30.95
C ILE A 86 -5.35 -0.29 -29.80
N VAL A 87 -6.64 0.04 -29.77
CA VAL A 87 -7.27 0.89 -28.74
C VAL A 87 -7.36 0.17 -27.38
N GLY A 88 -7.48 -1.16 -27.38
CA GLY A 88 -7.65 -1.97 -26.18
C GLY A 88 -6.34 -2.41 -25.51
N ILE A 89 -5.18 -2.28 -26.17
CA ILE A 89 -3.85 -2.59 -25.58
C ILE A 89 -3.68 -1.99 -24.16
N PRO A 90 -3.90 -0.69 -23.91
CA PRO A 90 -3.76 -0.14 -22.55
C PRO A 90 -4.72 -0.79 -21.54
N CYS A 91 -5.93 -1.15 -21.98
CA CYS A 91 -6.91 -1.86 -21.15
C CYS A 91 -6.46 -3.30 -20.85
N GLY A 92 -5.93 -4.00 -21.86
CA GLY A 92 -5.42 -5.36 -21.75
C GLY A 92 -4.26 -5.48 -20.75
N LEU A 93 -3.35 -4.51 -20.75
CA LEU A 93 -2.25 -4.45 -19.77
C LEU A 93 -2.76 -4.30 -18.32
N GLN A 94 -3.83 -3.53 -18.11
CA GLN A 94 -4.45 -3.41 -16.79
C GLN A 94 -5.12 -4.71 -16.34
N LEU A 95 -5.74 -5.44 -17.27
CA LEU A 95 -6.33 -6.75 -17.02
C LEU A 95 -5.30 -7.81 -16.64
N PHE A 96 -4.10 -7.78 -17.22
CA PHE A 96 -3.02 -8.68 -16.80
C PHE A 96 -2.58 -8.42 -15.36
N LYS A 97 -2.50 -7.15 -14.93
CA LYS A 97 -2.22 -6.82 -13.51
C LYS A 97 -3.31 -7.35 -12.58
N LEU A 98 -4.58 -7.24 -12.99
CA LEU A 98 -5.70 -7.81 -12.25
C LEU A 98 -5.69 -9.35 -12.25
N ALA A 99 -5.19 -10.00 -13.31
CA ALA A 99 -5.05 -11.44 -13.37
C ALA A 99 -4.08 -11.97 -12.30
N PHE A 100 -2.95 -11.28 -12.07
CA PHE A 100 -2.02 -11.62 -10.99
C PHE A 100 -2.64 -11.38 -9.60
N LEU A 101 -3.34 -10.26 -9.42
CA LEU A 101 -4.06 -9.96 -8.18
C LEU A 101 -5.17 -10.98 -7.90
N ALA A 102 -5.86 -11.45 -8.93
CA ALA A 102 -6.90 -12.48 -8.84
C ALA A 102 -6.33 -13.82 -8.37
N LEU A 103 -5.07 -14.10 -8.68
CA LEU A 103 -4.41 -15.33 -8.24
C LEU A 103 -4.07 -15.28 -6.74
N PHE A 104 -3.74 -14.10 -6.23
CA PHE A 104 -3.38 -13.87 -4.83
C PHE A 104 -4.18 -12.71 -4.22
N PRO A 105 -5.48 -12.88 -3.95
CA PRO A 105 -6.32 -11.76 -3.49
C PRO A 105 -6.07 -11.38 -2.02
N PHE A 106 -5.44 -12.25 -1.23
CA PHE A 106 -5.17 -12.02 0.20
C PHE A 106 -3.80 -11.39 0.42
N GLY A 107 -3.70 -10.50 1.43
CA GLY A 107 -2.49 -9.74 1.76
C GLY A 107 -2.29 -8.45 0.95
N ASN A 108 -3.03 -8.25 -0.14
CA ASN A 108 -2.93 -7.06 -0.98
C ASN A 108 -3.93 -5.96 -0.56
N SER A 109 -3.51 -4.69 -0.55
CA SER A 109 -4.41 -3.54 -0.35
C SER A 109 -4.81 -2.91 -1.69
N ILE A 110 -6.05 -2.44 -1.77
CA ILE A 110 -6.51 -1.65 -2.92
C ILE A 110 -6.41 -0.19 -2.51
N GLU A 111 -5.44 0.52 -3.06
CA GLU A 111 -5.27 1.95 -2.82
C GLU A 111 -5.87 2.73 -3.99
N ARG A 112 -6.56 3.82 -3.65
CA ARG A 112 -7.02 4.77 -4.65
C ARG A 112 -5.78 5.52 -5.13
N TYR A 113 -5.64 5.69 -6.43
CA TYR A 113 -4.57 6.52 -6.95
C TYR A 113 -4.84 7.97 -6.53
N GLU A 114 -4.07 8.51 -5.59
CA GLU A 114 -4.01 9.96 -5.39
C GLU A 114 -3.10 10.51 -6.49
N GLU A 115 -3.72 11.24 -7.43
CA GLU A 115 -3.05 11.84 -8.60
C GLU A 115 -2.06 12.96 -8.22
N GLU A 116 -1.92 13.28 -6.93
CA GLU A 116 -1.09 14.35 -6.39
C GLU A 116 0.41 14.23 -6.75
N ASN A 117 0.95 13.02 -6.93
CA ASN A 117 2.41 12.82 -7.02
C ASN A 117 2.94 12.24 -8.36
N LEU A 118 2.10 12.16 -9.40
CA LEU A 118 2.55 11.74 -10.74
C LEU A 118 2.68 12.91 -11.72
N SER A 119 3.55 13.86 -11.36
CA SER A 119 4.21 14.71 -12.34
C SER A 119 5.48 14.04 -12.92
N GLY A 120 5.73 12.77 -12.57
CA GLY A 120 6.83 11.94 -13.07
C GLY A 120 6.33 10.89 -14.06
N GLY A 121 6.73 11.03 -15.32
CA GLY A 121 6.20 10.32 -16.47
C GLY A 121 6.06 8.81 -16.35
N ASP A 122 4.82 8.33 -16.58
CA ASP A 122 4.56 7.27 -17.56
C ASP A 122 3.10 7.40 -18.05
N GLY A 123 2.91 7.94 -19.26
CA GLY A 123 1.65 7.84 -20.02
C GLY A 123 0.42 8.69 -19.60
N GLY A 124 0.48 9.51 -18.56
CA GLY A 124 -0.64 10.34 -18.10
C GLY A 124 -0.77 11.67 -18.85
N GLY A 125 -1.55 11.70 -19.94
CA GLY A 125 -2.01 12.97 -20.51
C GLY A 125 -2.86 13.73 -19.48
N GLY A 126 -2.54 15.01 -19.26
CA GLY A 126 -3.13 15.86 -18.21
C GLY A 126 -4.65 15.79 -18.12
N ASP A 127 -5.12 15.92 -16.88
CA ASP A 127 -6.47 15.83 -16.28
C ASP A 127 -7.70 15.69 -17.20
N LEU A 128 -7.79 16.36 -18.35
CA LEU A 128 -8.90 16.18 -19.30
C LEU A 128 -8.72 14.99 -20.26
N LEU A 129 -7.51 14.80 -20.80
CA LEU A 129 -7.20 13.66 -21.66
C LEU A 129 -7.15 12.36 -20.84
N GLY A 130 -6.64 12.43 -19.61
CA GLY A 130 -6.67 11.35 -18.63
C GLY A 130 -8.10 10.96 -18.19
N CYS A 131 -8.95 11.95 -17.86
CA CYS A 131 -10.36 11.70 -17.54
C CYS A 131 -11.12 11.08 -18.73
N GLY A 132 -10.86 11.55 -19.95
CA GLY A 132 -11.41 10.96 -21.18
C GLY A 132 -11.00 9.50 -21.37
N CYS A 133 -9.70 9.19 -21.32
CA CYS A 133 -9.21 7.81 -21.46
C CYS A 133 -9.77 6.86 -20.40
N ARG A 134 -10.01 7.33 -19.17
CA ARG A 134 -10.69 6.54 -18.11
C ARG A 134 -12.15 6.30 -18.41
N PHE A 135 -12.87 7.31 -18.89
CA PHE A 135 -14.28 7.19 -19.25
C PHE A 135 -14.46 6.26 -20.45
N PHE A 136 -13.73 6.48 -21.54
CA PHE A 136 -13.80 5.64 -22.74
C PHE A 136 -13.29 4.22 -22.48
N GLY A 137 -12.24 4.07 -21.66
CA GLY A 137 -11.77 2.77 -21.21
C GLY A 137 -12.83 2.01 -20.43
N ASN A 138 -13.48 2.64 -19.44
CA ASN A 138 -14.61 2.03 -18.72
C ASN A 138 -15.81 1.76 -19.62
N LEU A 139 -16.11 2.63 -20.59
CA LEU A 139 -17.23 2.44 -21.52
C LEU A 139 -16.99 1.25 -22.46
N LEU A 140 -15.78 1.12 -22.99
CA LEU A 140 -15.35 -0.02 -23.80
C LEU A 140 -15.32 -1.31 -22.98
N PHE A 141 -14.97 -1.21 -21.70
CA PHE A 141 -14.86 -2.34 -20.77
C PHE A 141 -16.20 -2.78 -20.15
N LEU A 142 -17.22 -1.92 -20.15
CA LEU A 142 -18.53 -2.14 -19.52
C LEU A 142 -19.18 -3.51 -19.83
N PRO A 143 -19.29 -3.98 -21.09
CA PRO A 143 -19.94 -5.26 -21.36
C PRO A 143 -19.18 -6.45 -20.75
N ILE A 144 -17.85 -6.41 -20.80
CA ILE A 144 -17.00 -7.46 -20.22
C ILE A 144 -16.97 -7.35 -18.69
N SER A 145 -17.00 -6.12 -18.15
CA SER A 145 -17.03 -5.90 -16.71
C SER A 145 -18.30 -6.43 -16.05
N LEU A 146 -19.44 -6.35 -16.74
CA LEU A 146 -20.69 -6.90 -16.24
C LEU A 146 -20.66 -8.43 -16.16
N ILE A 147 -20.06 -9.09 -17.15
CA ILE A 147 -19.87 -10.55 -17.13
C ILE A 147 -18.93 -10.94 -15.97
N LEU A 148 -17.80 -10.25 -15.83
CA LEU A 148 -16.86 -10.49 -14.73
C LEU A 148 -17.50 -10.23 -13.37
N LEU A 149 -18.30 -9.17 -13.23
CA LEU A 149 -19.07 -8.86 -12.03
C LEU A 149 -20.01 -10.02 -11.68
N ILE A 150 -20.76 -10.54 -12.65
CA ILE A 150 -21.68 -11.66 -12.43
C ILE A 150 -20.92 -12.91 -12.01
N VAL A 151 -19.78 -13.23 -12.66
CA VAL A 151 -18.92 -14.36 -12.28
C VAL A 151 -18.47 -14.23 -10.82
N HIS A 152 -18.06 -13.03 -10.39
CA HIS A 152 -17.67 -12.80 -9.01
C HIS A 152 -18.84 -12.87 -8.03
N LEU A 153 -20.01 -12.32 -8.37
CA LEU A 153 -21.19 -12.42 -7.52
C LEU A 153 -21.61 -13.88 -7.34
N LEU A 154 -21.63 -14.65 -8.42
CA LEU A 154 -21.99 -16.06 -8.38
C LEU A 154 -20.98 -16.88 -7.57
N GLY A 155 -19.68 -16.73 -7.84
CA GLY A 155 -18.62 -17.39 -7.09
C GLY A 155 -18.63 -17.01 -5.61
N GLY A 156 -18.89 -15.73 -5.31
CA GLY A 156 -19.02 -15.22 -3.96
C GLY A 156 -20.20 -15.83 -3.21
N ILE A 157 -21.37 -15.93 -3.84
CA ILE A 157 -22.57 -16.57 -3.27
C ILE A 157 -22.30 -18.07 -3.00
N ILE A 158 -21.70 -18.78 -3.97
CA ILE A 158 -21.36 -20.20 -3.83
C ILE A 158 -20.41 -20.42 -2.65
N CYS A 159 -19.35 -19.61 -2.54
CA CYS A 159 -18.41 -19.70 -1.43
C CYS A 159 -19.07 -19.37 -0.09
N ALA A 160 -19.97 -18.38 -0.06
CA ALA A 160 -20.68 -17.96 1.15
C ALA A 160 -21.67 -19.01 1.69
N CYS A 161 -22.08 -20.00 0.88
CA CYS A 161 -22.92 -21.11 1.36
C CYS A 161 -22.23 -21.99 2.42
N THR A 162 -20.92 -21.87 2.60
CA THR A 162 -20.17 -22.61 3.61
C THR A 162 -19.48 -21.65 4.58
N ILE A 163 -19.43 -22.02 5.86
CA ILE A 163 -18.73 -21.22 6.88
C ILE A 163 -17.24 -21.06 6.51
N VAL A 164 -16.63 -22.12 5.97
CA VAL A 164 -15.22 -22.12 5.52
C VAL A 164 -15.00 -21.24 4.29
N GLY A 165 -16.02 -21.05 3.45
CA GLY A 165 -15.90 -20.31 2.19
C GLY A 165 -16.14 -18.80 2.31
N ILE A 166 -16.59 -18.29 3.45
CA ILE A 166 -16.74 -16.86 3.74
C ILE A 166 -15.47 -16.02 3.37
N PRO A 167 -14.24 -16.41 3.74
CA PRO A 167 -13.04 -15.70 3.31
C PRO A 167 -12.88 -15.64 1.78
N PHE A 168 -13.25 -16.70 1.05
CA PHE A 168 -13.21 -16.70 -0.42
C PHE A 168 -14.33 -15.86 -1.03
N ALA A 169 -15.51 -15.83 -0.41
CA ALA A 169 -16.58 -14.94 -0.80
C ALA A 169 -16.15 -13.46 -0.71
N TYR A 170 -15.41 -13.10 0.34
CA TYR A 170 -14.81 -11.77 0.47
C TYR A 170 -13.82 -11.48 -0.66
N ALA A 171 -12.95 -12.43 -1.02
CA ALA A 171 -12.05 -12.28 -2.17
C ALA A 171 -12.82 -12.05 -3.48
N HIS A 172 -13.92 -12.78 -3.73
CA HIS A 172 -14.77 -12.55 -4.89
C HIS A 172 -15.37 -11.14 -4.90
N LEU A 173 -15.90 -10.65 -3.78
CA LEU A 173 -16.45 -9.30 -3.67
C LEU A 173 -15.38 -8.21 -3.86
N LYS A 174 -14.18 -8.42 -3.31
CA LYS A 174 -13.03 -7.53 -3.48
C LYS A 174 -12.66 -7.39 -4.97
N MET A 175 -12.62 -8.50 -5.69
CA MET A 175 -12.32 -8.50 -7.13
C MET A 175 -13.49 -7.97 -7.97
N ALA A 176 -14.75 -8.19 -7.57
CA ALA A 176 -15.93 -7.60 -8.21
C ALA A 176 -15.87 -6.05 -8.24
N GLN A 177 -15.41 -5.44 -7.14
CA GLN A 177 -15.24 -3.98 -7.06
C GLN A 177 -14.16 -3.43 -8.00
N LEU A 178 -13.18 -4.27 -8.36
CA LEU A 178 -12.14 -3.95 -9.34
C LEU A 178 -12.60 -4.23 -10.77
N ALA A 179 -13.47 -5.22 -10.96
CA ALA A 179 -14.08 -5.51 -12.25
C ALA A 179 -14.97 -4.36 -12.73
N LEU A 180 -15.78 -3.74 -11.85
CA LEU A 180 -16.68 -2.65 -12.23
C LEU A 180 -15.97 -1.40 -12.76
N CYS A 181 -14.83 -1.06 -12.18
CA CYS A 181 -14.02 0.11 -12.54
C CYS A 181 -12.54 -0.26 -12.49
N PRO A 182 -11.97 -0.85 -13.56
CA PRO A 182 -10.56 -1.26 -13.56
C PRO A 182 -9.59 -0.06 -13.56
N PHE A 183 -10.05 1.11 -13.99
CA PHE A 183 -9.23 2.32 -14.07
C PHE A 183 -9.42 3.22 -12.83
N GLY A 184 -8.29 3.69 -12.27
CA GLY A 184 -8.25 4.61 -11.13
C GLY A 184 -8.09 3.98 -9.74
N LYS A 185 -8.02 2.65 -9.68
CA LYS A 185 -7.63 1.89 -8.49
C LYS A 185 -6.41 1.06 -8.84
N MET A 186 -5.35 1.15 -8.04
CA MET A 186 -4.19 0.28 -8.22
C MET A 186 -4.08 -0.62 -6.99
N ALA A 187 -3.80 -1.89 -7.23
CA ALA A 187 -3.39 -2.77 -6.15
C ALA A 187 -1.98 -2.37 -5.75
N SER A 188 -1.85 -1.90 -4.51
CA SER A 188 -0.54 -1.69 -3.90
C SER A 188 -0.14 -3.02 -3.28
N TYR A 189 1.00 -3.55 -3.69
CA TYR A 189 1.58 -4.67 -2.95
C TYR A 189 2.00 -4.11 -1.60
N ASN A 190 1.24 -4.48 -0.57
CA ASN A 190 1.44 -3.92 0.74
C ASN A 190 2.71 -4.52 1.36
N ASN A 191 3.86 -3.87 1.18
CA ASN A 191 5.05 -4.12 2.02
C ASN A 191 4.85 -3.64 3.47
N ARG A 192 3.66 -3.15 3.82
CA ARG A 192 3.20 -2.84 5.18
C ARG A 192 2.12 -3.84 5.60
N VAL A 193 2.46 -5.13 5.57
CA VAL A 193 1.82 -6.04 6.52
C VAL A 193 1.97 -5.36 7.89
N GLY A 194 0.84 -5.14 8.58
CA GLY A 194 0.77 -4.23 9.71
C GLY A 194 0.37 -2.82 9.29
N GLY A 195 -0.93 -2.52 9.39
CA GLY A 195 -1.33 -1.15 9.70
C GLY A 195 -0.57 -0.77 10.96
N ARG A 196 0.51 0.01 10.80
CA ARG A 196 1.44 0.28 11.90
C ARG A 196 0.68 0.96 13.03
N THR A 197 0.34 0.18 14.04
CA THR A 197 0.32 0.67 15.40
C THR A 197 1.78 0.93 15.76
N THR A 198 2.37 2.01 15.24
CA THR A 198 3.69 2.40 15.71
C THR A 198 3.53 2.78 17.17
N THR A 199 3.93 1.91 18.08
CA THR A 199 4.12 2.30 19.46
C THR A 199 5.29 3.28 19.47
N LYS A 200 4.98 4.57 19.43
CA LYS A 200 5.98 5.63 19.57
C LYS A 200 6.27 5.76 21.06
N THR A 201 7.39 5.19 21.49
CA THR A 201 7.92 5.46 22.82
C THR A 201 8.77 6.72 22.72
N THR A 202 8.24 7.82 23.27
CA THR A 202 8.97 9.07 23.44
C THR A 202 9.64 9.06 24.82
N THR A 203 10.96 9.10 24.85
CA THR A 203 11.72 9.33 26.08
C THR A 203 12.26 10.75 26.08
N THR A 204 11.87 11.53 27.09
CA THR A 204 12.35 12.89 27.33
C THR A 204 13.44 12.84 28.40
N THR A 205 14.66 13.27 28.08
CA THR A 205 15.76 13.38 29.05
C THR A 205 16.18 14.83 29.19
N THR A 206 16.22 15.31 30.45
CA THR A 206 16.65 16.67 30.78
C THR A 206 18.11 16.65 31.21
N LEU A 207 18.96 17.42 30.53
CA LEU A 207 20.37 17.58 30.89
C LEU A 207 20.57 18.92 31.58
N ARG A 208 21.47 18.98 32.58
CA ARG A 208 21.88 20.22 33.25
C ARG A 208 23.34 20.54 32.96
N SER A 209 23.61 21.80 32.69
CA SER A 209 24.97 22.32 32.52
C SER A 209 25.80 22.15 33.81
N SER A 210 26.92 21.45 33.68
CA SER A 210 27.95 21.27 34.70
C SER A 210 29.03 22.32 34.46
N GLY A 211 29.43 23.06 35.51
CA GLY A 211 30.23 24.30 35.43
C GLY A 211 31.62 24.22 34.77
N GLY A 212 32.02 23.06 34.22
CA GLY A 212 33.23 22.83 33.43
C GLY A 212 33.03 22.71 31.92
N GLY A 213 31.84 23.04 31.39
CA GLY A 213 31.53 22.94 29.95
C GLY A 213 30.98 21.57 29.51
N GLY A 214 30.61 20.71 30.47
CA GLY A 214 29.93 19.43 30.24
C GLY A 214 28.45 19.49 30.64
N TYR A 215 27.66 18.50 30.22
CA TYR A 215 26.25 18.37 30.61
C TYR A 215 26.05 17.03 31.33
N ASP A 216 25.41 17.07 32.50
CA ASP A 216 25.07 15.88 33.27
C ASP A 216 23.57 15.57 33.10
N ALA A 217 23.24 14.28 32.86
CA ALA A 217 21.86 13.86 32.75
C ALA A 217 21.18 13.89 34.12
N ILE A 218 20.03 14.57 34.20
CA ILE A 218 19.15 14.48 35.35
C ILE A 218 18.05 13.49 34.96
N VAL A 219 18.06 12.30 35.56
CA VAL A 219 17.01 11.29 35.38
C VAL A 219 15.78 11.68 36.15
#